data_AF-A0A147BW31-F1
#
_entry.id   AF-A0A147BW31-F1
#
_cell.length_a   1.000
_cell.length_b   1.000
_cell.length_c   1.000
_cell.angle_alpha   90.00
_cell.angle_beta   90.00
_cell.angle_gamma   90.00
#
_symmetry.space_group_name_H-M   'P 1'
#
loop_
_entity.id
_entity.type
_entity.pdbx_description
1 polymer ?
#
loop_
_entity_poly.entity_id
_entity_poly.type
_entity_poly.pdbx_seq_one_letter_code
_entity_poly.pdbx_strand_id
1 'polypeptide(L)'
;MILLVLLAVVFSAHSYAAHRDGNPEPVTNKDASKLFINPQKFYLLYRSEKSDAKLGGESKCFQMKYYEAHREKNEYLTELLFRDNSTGQMDVYSIVIVLEKSNKSLDYYDILVAQNDIGTKYEIYELLFTDYRTCFTLRRTSDDLHQVWMIDRRNPRAIQPRMRVCLPRSCQ
;
A
#
# COMPACT_ATOMS: atom_id res chain seq x y z
N MET A 1 -4.33 -55.78 -40.25
CA MET A 1 -3.23 -55.27 -39.40
C MET A 1 -3.55 -53.84 -39.03
N ILE A 2 -3.53 -53.59 -37.73
CA ILE A 2 -3.81 -52.34 -37.04
C ILE A 2 -2.70 -51.33 -37.33
N LEU A 3 -3.06 -50.06 -37.59
CA LEU A 3 -2.17 -48.93 -37.31
C LEU A 3 -3.02 -47.71 -36.88
N LEU A 4 -3.28 -47.62 -35.58
CA LEU A 4 -3.37 -46.34 -34.87
C LEU A 4 -1.93 -45.74 -34.89
N VAL A 5 -1.71 -44.43 -34.87
CA VAL A 5 -1.66 -43.62 -33.64
C VAL A 5 -1.14 -42.20 -34.00
N LEU A 6 -1.77 -41.17 -33.41
CA LEU A 6 -1.31 -39.79 -33.11
C LEU A 6 -1.03 -38.78 -34.24
N LEU A 7 -2.07 -38.03 -34.61
CA LEU A 7 -1.93 -36.64 -35.02
C LEU A 7 -1.89 -35.76 -33.75
N ALA A 8 -0.73 -35.17 -33.49
CA ALA A 8 -0.52 -34.24 -32.39
C ALA A 8 -1.42 -33.00 -32.57
N VAL A 9 -2.34 -32.80 -31.63
CA VAL A 9 -3.05 -31.53 -31.47
C VAL A 9 -2.03 -30.54 -30.90
N VAL A 10 -1.46 -29.70 -31.78
CA VAL A 10 -0.66 -28.55 -31.36
C VAL A 10 -1.64 -27.54 -30.77
N PHE A 11 -1.80 -27.54 -29.45
CA PHE A 11 -2.36 -26.40 -28.74
C PHE A 11 -1.37 -25.26 -28.89
N SER A 12 -1.65 -24.35 -29.82
CA SER A 12 -1.00 -23.04 -29.84
C SER A 12 -1.45 -22.28 -28.60
N ALA A 13 -0.66 -22.42 -27.53
CA ALA A 13 -0.69 -21.53 -26.39
C ALA A 13 -0.45 -20.11 -26.91
N HIS A 14 -1.54 -19.38 -27.13
CA HIS A 14 -1.50 -17.94 -27.29
C HIS A 14 -1.03 -17.39 -25.95
N SER A 15 0.28 -17.28 -25.83
CA SER A 15 0.92 -16.50 -24.79
C SER A 15 0.32 -15.10 -24.94
N TYR A 16 -0.54 -14.71 -24.00
CA TYR A 16 -0.87 -13.31 -23.78
C TYR A 16 0.42 -12.64 -23.31
N ALA A 17 1.28 -12.31 -24.27
CA ALA A 17 2.36 -11.38 -24.08
C ALA A 17 1.67 -10.05 -23.76
N ALA A 18 1.70 -9.68 -22.48
CA ALA A 18 1.33 -8.35 -22.04
C ALA A 18 2.11 -7.35 -22.93
N HIS A 19 1.36 -6.51 -23.64
CA HIS A 19 1.91 -5.44 -24.45
C HIS A 19 2.70 -4.53 -23.49
N ARG A 20 4.02 -4.70 -23.43
CA ARG A 20 4.91 -3.77 -22.75
C ARG A 20 5.02 -2.56 -23.65
N ASP A 21 4.09 -1.62 -23.47
CA ASP A 21 4.29 -0.26 -23.94
C ASP A 21 5.59 0.25 -23.34
N GLY A 22 6.61 0.40 -24.20
CA GLY A 22 7.95 0.86 -23.89
C GLY A 22 8.02 2.33 -23.53
N ASN A 23 7.11 2.81 -22.68
CA ASN A 23 7.30 4.06 -21.98
C ASN A 23 8.13 3.74 -20.73
N PRO A 24 9.31 4.35 -20.50
CA PRO A 24 10.03 4.18 -19.25
C PRO A 24 9.04 4.40 -18.11
N GLU A 25 8.94 3.43 -17.20
CA GLU A 25 8.18 3.61 -15.98
C GLU A 25 8.73 4.90 -15.33
N PRO A 26 7.90 5.94 -15.12
CA PRO A 26 8.40 7.21 -14.61
C PRO A 26 9.13 6.92 -13.32
N VAL A 27 10.41 7.33 -13.21
CA VAL A 27 11.30 7.05 -12.06
C VAL A 27 10.49 7.12 -10.78
N THR A 28 10.15 5.94 -10.26
CA THR A 28 9.14 5.85 -9.21
C THR A 28 9.86 6.20 -7.92
N ASN A 29 9.54 7.38 -7.38
CA ASN A 29 10.07 7.87 -6.12
C ASN A 29 9.41 7.04 -4.98
N LYS A 30 9.93 5.82 -4.74
CA LYS A 30 9.32 4.77 -3.90
C LYS A 30 10.13 4.43 -2.64
N ASP A 31 10.84 5.41 -2.09
CA ASP A 31 11.54 5.21 -0.81
C ASP A 31 10.62 5.56 0.36
N ALA A 32 10.09 4.54 1.02
CA ALA A 32 9.21 4.65 2.18
C ALA A 32 9.89 5.32 3.37
N SER A 33 11.21 5.19 3.53
CA SER A 33 11.94 5.81 4.66
C SER A 33 11.75 7.32 4.71
N LYS A 34 11.61 7.96 3.53
CA LYS A 34 11.36 9.40 3.41
C LYS A 34 9.99 9.85 3.92
N LEU A 35 9.01 8.95 3.99
CA LEU A 35 7.70 9.25 4.60
C LEU A 35 7.82 9.39 6.13
N PHE A 36 8.77 8.70 6.75
CA PHE A 36 8.91 8.60 8.22
C PHE A 36 10.10 9.39 8.79
N ILE A 37 10.68 10.33 8.03
CA ILE A 37 11.78 11.19 8.50
C ILE A 37 11.35 12.01 9.73
N ASN A 38 10.13 12.57 9.67
CA ASN A 38 9.56 13.42 10.71
C ASN A 38 8.21 12.85 11.19
N PRO A 39 7.84 13.03 12.47
CA PRO A 39 6.56 12.57 12.99
C PRO A 39 5.42 13.40 12.40
N GLN A 40 4.79 12.89 11.34
CA GLN A 40 3.70 13.54 10.61
C GLN A 40 2.46 12.65 10.59
N LYS A 41 1.29 13.26 10.39
CA LYS A 41 0.02 12.53 10.38
C LYS A 41 -0.34 12.10 8.97
N PHE A 42 -0.77 10.86 8.83
CA PHE A 42 -1.32 10.33 7.59
C PHE A 42 -2.81 10.09 7.72
N TYR A 43 -3.58 10.39 6.68
CA TYR A 43 -5.03 10.24 6.68
C TYR A 43 -5.48 9.37 5.50
N LEU A 44 -6.25 8.30 5.75
CA LEU A 44 -6.77 7.47 4.66
C LEU A 44 -7.87 8.23 3.91
N LEU A 45 -7.66 8.44 2.62
CA LEU A 45 -8.65 9.09 1.74
C LEU A 45 -9.48 8.10 0.96
N TYR A 46 -8.85 7.01 0.55
CA TYR A 46 -9.46 6.00 -0.29
C TYR A 46 -8.88 4.64 0.05
N ARG A 47 -9.73 3.63 -0.02
CA ARG A 47 -9.34 2.23 -0.16
C ARG A 47 -10.29 1.57 -1.17
N SER A 48 -9.79 0.59 -1.91
CA SER A 48 -10.56 -0.09 -2.96
C SER A 48 -11.75 -0.89 -2.43
N GLU A 49 -11.66 -1.38 -1.19
CA GLU A 49 -12.73 -2.12 -0.53
C GLU A 49 -13.46 -1.28 0.52
N LYS A 50 -14.79 -1.30 0.50
CA LYS A 50 -15.60 -0.55 1.47
C LYS A 50 -15.40 -1.05 2.90
N SER A 51 -15.27 -2.37 3.09
CA SER A 51 -15.08 -3.02 4.37
C SER A 51 -13.77 -3.79 4.37
N ASP A 52 -12.90 -3.53 5.35
CA ASP A 52 -11.64 -4.24 5.51
C ASP A 52 -11.52 -4.78 6.93
N ALA A 53 -11.86 -6.05 7.14
CA ALA A 53 -11.81 -6.67 8.47
C ALA A 53 -10.40 -6.69 9.09
N LYS A 54 -9.35 -6.55 8.27
CA LYS A 54 -7.95 -6.43 8.72
C LYS A 54 -7.60 -4.99 9.12
N LEU A 55 -8.43 -4.01 8.74
CA LEU A 55 -8.25 -2.59 9.01
C LEU A 55 -9.60 -1.94 9.36
N GLY A 56 -10.09 -2.21 10.57
CA GLY A 56 -11.25 -1.51 11.16
C GLY A 56 -12.61 -1.74 10.51
N GLY A 57 -12.79 -2.76 9.65
CA GLY A 57 -14.07 -3.07 9.01
C GLY A 57 -14.56 -1.92 8.13
N GLU A 58 -15.80 -1.46 8.31
CA GLU A 58 -16.36 -0.27 7.63
C GLU A 58 -16.06 1.06 8.35
N SER A 59 -15.14 1.08 9.32
CA SER A 59 -14.80 2.30 10.06
C SER A 59 -14.32 3.42 9.14
N LYS A 60 -14.38 4.66 9.63
CA LYS A 60 -14.00 5.85 8.88
C LYS A 60 -12.98 6.67 9.67
N CYS A 61 -12.49 7.73 9.05
CA CYS A 61 -11.60 8.70 9.68
C CYS A 61 -10.26 8.09 10.14
N PHE A 62 -9.71 7.16 9.36
CA PHE A 62 -8.41 6.58 9.67
C PHE A 62 -7.32 7.64 9.66
N GLN A 63 -6.51 7.63 10.71
CA GLN A 63 -5.31 8.42 10.85
C GLN A 63 -4.20 7.51 11.35
N MET A 64 -2.97 7.69 10.86
CA MET A 64 -1.81 7.10 11.53
C MET A 64 -0.71 8.12 11.76
N LYS A 65 0.06 7.93 12.83
CA LYS A 65 1.21 8.76 13.18
C LYS A 65 2.18 7.92 14.00
N TYR A 66 3.46 7.91 13.64
CA TYR A 66 4.46 7.31 14.50
C TYR A 66 4.79 8.23 15.69
N TYR A 67 5.01 7.64 16.85
CA TYR A 67 5.40 8.36 18.08
C TYR A 67 6.83 8.03 18.51
N GLU A 68 7.38 6.90 18.08
CA GLU A 68 8.75 6.49 18.35
C GLU A 68 9.34 5.80 17.11
N ALA A 69 10.64 5.98 16.88
CA ALA A 69 11.35 5.43 15.72
C ALA A 69 12.69 4.81 16.14
N HIS A 70 12.89 3.55 15.82
CA HIS A 70 14.15 2.80 15.97
C HIS A 70 14.80 2.68 14.60
N ARG A 71 15.51 3.75 14.21
CA ARG A 71 16.01 3.94 12.83
C ARG A 71 17.03 2.90 12.41
N GLU A 72 17.79 2.35 13.34
CA GLU A 72 18.77 1.29 13.09
C GLU A 72 18.11 -0.03 12.65
N LYS A 73 16.85 -0.24 13.02
CA LYS A 73 16.05 -1.40 12.59
C LYS A 73 15.01 -1.05 11.52
N ASN A 74 14.85 0.23 11.18
CA ASN A 74 13.75 0.75 10.38
C ASN A 74 12.36 0.42 10.95
N GLU A 75 12.24 0.44 12.28
CA GLU A 75 11.00 0.18 13.01
C GLU A 75 10.38 1.48 13.51
N TYR A 76 9.06 1.62 13.35
CA TYR A 76 8.30 2.81 13.69
C TYR A 76 7.05 2.44 14.50
N LEU A 77 7.07 2.75 15.79
CA LEU A 77 5.92 2.54 16.67
C LEU A 77 4.87 3.60 16.35
N THR A 78 3.70 3.13 15.97
CA THR A 78 2.68 3.92 15.29
C THR A 78 1.32 3.76 15.95
N GLU A 79 0.66 4.89 16.19
CA GLU A 79 -0.75 4.91 16.53
C GLU A 79 -1.57 4.92 15.24
N LEU A 80 -2.48 3.95 15.11
CA LEU A 80 -3.54 3.94 14.13
C LEU A 80 -4.85 4.28 14.84
N LEU A 81 -5.49 5.34 14.40
CA LEU A 81 -6.77 5.81 14.92
C LEU A 81 -7.85 5.65 13.87
N PHE A 82 -9.05 5.26 14.28
CA PHE A 82 -10.23 5.30 13.44
C PHE A 82 -11.48 5.49 14.28
N ARG A 83 -12.56 5.94 13.64
CA ARG A 83 -13.82 6.14 14.32
C ARG A 83 -14.56 4.82 14.43
N ASP A 84 -14.85 4.40 15.66
CA ASP A 84 -15.70 3.26 15.92
C ASP A 84 -17.12 3.56 15.44
N ASN A 85 -17.69 2.66 14.65
CA ASN A 85 -19.00 2.86 14.03
C ASN A 85 -20.16 2.71 15.03
N SER A 86 -19.96 2.05 16.17
CA SER A 86 -21.02 1.78 17.15
C SER A 86 -21.16 2.89 18.20
N THR A 87 -20.04 3.37 18.72
CA THR A 87 -19.93 4.41 19.75
C THR A 87 -19.72 5.79 19.17
N GLY A 88 -19.21 5.88 17.93
CA GLY A 88 -18.82 7.12 17.28
C GLY A 88 -17.56 7.77 17.87
N GLN A 89 -16.89 7.12 18.83
CA GLN A 89 -15.63 7.58 19.42
C GLN A 89 -14.43 7.23 18.53
N MET A 90 -13.27 7.81 18.84
CA MET A 90 -12.02 7.46 18.17
C MET A 90 -11.36 6.33 18.94
N ASP A 91 -11.18 5.18 18.31
CA ASP A 91 -10.35 4.11 18.82
C ASP A 91 -8.89 4.36 18.46
N VAL A 92 -7.99 3.89 19.31
CA VAL A 92 -6.53 4.00 19.13
C VAL A 92 -5.92 2.60 19.24
N TYR A 93 -5.17 2.21 18.21
CA TYR A 93 -4.45 0.96 18.14
C TYR A 93 -2.96 1.21 17.96
N SER A 94 -2.14 0.55 18.77
CA SER A 94 -0.70 0.53 18.58
C SER A 94 -0.32 -0.54 17.55
N ILE A 95 0.49 -0.14 16.57
CA ILE A 95 1.08 -1.02 15.57
C ILE A 95 2.56 -0.69 15.42
N VAL A 96 3.35 -1.65 14.96
CA VAL A 96 4.74 -1.43 14.54
C VAL A 96 4.80 -1.50 13.03
N ILE A 97 5.35 -0.46 12.39
CA ILE A 97 5.65 -0.47 10.96
C ILE A 97 7.15 -0.74 10.80
N VAL A 98 7.50 -1.82 10.11
CA VAL A 98 8.88 -2.15 9.74
C VAL A 98 9.07 -1.91 8.26
N LEU A 99 10.11 -1.18 7.88
CA LEU A 99 10.43 -0.95 6.48
C LEU A 99 11.38 -2.03 5.95
N GLU A 100 10.99 -2.63 4.83
CA GLU A 100 11.75 -3.67 4.16
C GLU A 100 11.96 -3.32 2.68
N LYS A 101 12.81 -4.12 2.03
CA LYS A 101 13.05 -4.04 0.59
C LYS A 101 12.43 -5.27 -0.06
N SER A 102 11.64 -5.07 -1.10
CA SER A 102 11.13 -6.16 -1.94
C SER A 102 12.27 -6.96 -2.58
N ASN A 103 13.39 -6.29 -2.85
CA ASN A 103 14.62 -6.88 -3.34
C ASN A 103 15.85 -6.27 -2.65
N LYS A 104 16.75 -7.14 -2.17
CA LYS A 104 17.99 -6.73 -1.47
C LYS A 104 18.91 -5.85 -2.29
N SER A 105 18.82 -5.87 -3.63
CA SER A 105 19.62 -5.01 -4.49
C SER A 105 19.11 -3.57 -4.59
N LEU A 106 17.90 -3.27 -4.10
CA LEU A 106 17.37 -1.91 -4.07
C LEU A 106 18.15 -1.07 -3.05
N ASP A 107 18.38 0.21 -3.36
CA ASP A 107 18.96 1.19 -2.45
C ASP A 107 17.91 1.88 -1.57
N TYR A 108 16.62 1.68 -1.85
CA TYR A 108 15.48 2.21 -1.09
C TYR A 108 14.62 1.10 -0.46
N TYR A 109 13.75 1.50 0.47
CA TYR A 109 12.74 0.64 1.11
C TYR A 109 11.38 0.88 0.45
N ASP A 110 10.73 -0.17 -0.04
CA ASP A 110 9.45 -0.09 -0.75
C ASP A 110 8.35 -0.95 -0.11
N ILE A 111 8.68 -1.68 0.95
CA ILE A 111 7.75 -2.53 1.68
C ILE A 111 7.53 -1.97 3.09
N LEU A 112 6.26 -1.92 3.50
CA LEU A 112 5.82 -1.61 4.85
C LEU A 112 5.19 -2.88 5.44
N VAL A 113 5.81 -3.43 6.48
CA VAL A 113 5.26 -4.55 7.25
C VAL A 113 4.60 -3.98 8.49
N ALA A 114 3.26 -3.98 8.52
CA ALA A 114 2.48 -3.52 9.66
C ALA A 114 2.18 -4.70 10.60
N GLN A 115 2.68 -4.63 11.83
CA GLN A 115 2.55 -5.65 12.86
C GLN A 115 1.68 -5.10 14.00
N ASN A 116 0.84 -5.95 14.60
CA ASN A 116 0.16 -5.61 15.85
C ASN A 116 0.90 -6.21 17.05
N ASP A 117 0.69 -5.64 18.24
CA ASP A 117 1.35 -6.05 19.49
C ASP A 117 1.08 -7.52 19.89
N ILE A 118 0.14 -8.20 19.21
CA ILE A 118 -0.21 -9.61 19.42
C ILE A 118 0.57 -10.54 18.45
N GLY A 119 1.53 -10.01 17.68
CA GLY A 119 2.60 -10.75 16.99
C GLY A 119 2.18 -11.80 15.95
N THR A 120 0.88 -11.96 15.70
CA THR A 120 0.31 -13.05 14.88
C THR A 120 -0.38 -12.57 13.62
N LYS A 121 -0.66 -11.25 13.51
CA LYS A 121 -1.16 -10.63 12.27
C LYS A 121 -0.17 -9.58 11.81
N TYR A 122 0.45 -9.86 10.67
CA TYR A 122 1.16 -8.87 9.88
C TYR A 122 0.41 -8.65 8.57
N GLU A 123 0.30 -7.40 8.14
CA GLU A 123 -0.15 -7.06 6.79
C GLU A 123 1.01 -6.38 6.07
N ILE A 124 1.31 -6.85 4.86
CA ILE A 124 2.42 -6.37 4.05
C ILE A 124 1.88 -5.45 2.97
N TYR A 125 2.44 -4.24 2.89
CA TYR A 125 2.06 -3.23 1.92
C TYR A 125 3.25 -2.83 1.06
N GLU A 126 3.04 -2.80 -0.26
CA GLU A 126 3.97 -2.24 -1.23
C GLU A 126 3.66 -0.74 -1.43
N LEU A 127 4.68 0.10 -1.37
CA LEU A 127 4.59 1.51 -1.73
C LEU A 127 4.58 1.67 -3.25
N LEU A 128 3.42 1.99 -3.81
CA LEU A 128 3.25 2.12 -5.26
C LEU A 128 3.64 3.51 -5.79
N PHE A 129 3.42 4.56 -5.00
CA PHE A 129 3.74 5.94 -5.39
C PHE A 129 3.78 6.84 -4.17
N THR A 130 4.63 7.87 -4.21
CA THR A 130 4.50 9.05 -3.34
C THR A 130 5.16 10.27 -3.95
N ASP A 131 4.63 11.45 -3.62
CA ASP A 131 5.26 12.73 -3.92
C ASP A 131 5.95 13.35 -2.69
N TYR A 132 5.97 12.63 -1.56
CA TYR A 132 6.47 13.02 -0.23
C TYR A 132 5.88 14.30 0.36
N ARG A 133 4.87 14.88 -0.27
CA ARG A 133 4.34 16.20 0.09
C ARG A 133 2.85 16.17 0.32
N THR A 134 2.11 15.42 -0.48
CA THR A 134 0.66 15.44 -0.50
C THR A 134 0.06 14.07 -0.23
N CYS A 135 0.62 13.01 -0.82
CA CYS A 135 0.06 11.67 -0.66
C CYS A 135 1.03 10.54 -0.99
N PHE A 136 0.61 9.34 -0.65
CA PHE A 136 1.21 8.10 -1.10
C PHE A 136 0.14 7.02 -1.29
N THR A 137 0.50 5.99 -2.04
CA THR A 137 -0.37 4.84 -2.31
C THR A 137 0.27 3.55 -1.86
N LEU A 138 -0.57 2.71 -1.27
CA LEU A 138 -0.16 1.38 -0.83
C LEU A 138 -0.99 0.32 -1.57
N ARG A 139 -0.37 -0.82 -1.83
CA ARG A 139 -1.05 -2.06 -2.21
C ARG A 139 -0.77 -3.11 -1.17
N ARG A 140 -1.81 -3.70 -0.59
CA ARG A 140 -1.66 -4.87 0.28
C ARG A 140 -1.38 -6.10 -0.55
N THR A 141 -0.30 -6.82 -0.25
CA THR A 141 0.16 -7.93 -1.10
C THR A 141 -0.69 -9.20 -0.96
N SER A 142 -1.46 -9.33 0.12
CA SER A 142 -2.27 -10.54 0.38
C SER A 142 -3.52 -10.65 -0.48
N ASP A 143 -4.10 -9.52 -0.90
CA ASP A 143 -5.43 -9.44 -1.51
C ASP A 143 -5.60 -8.25 -2.46
N ASP A 144 -4.51 -7.61 -2.87
CA ASP A 144 -4.49 -6.51 -3.82
C ASP A 144 -5.35 -5.30 -3.44
N LEU A 145 -5.62 -5.10 -2.14
CA LEU A 145 -6.31 -3.92 -1.65
C LEU A 145 -5.44 -2.69 -1.85
N HIS A 146 -5.97 -1.68 -2.55
CA HIS A 146 -5.27 -0.42 -2.79
C HIS A 146 -5.73 0.66 -1.83
N GLN A 147 -4.80 1.49 -1.35
CA GLN A 147 -5.06 2.59 -0.43
C GLN A 147 -4.40 3.88 -0.91
N VAL A 148 -5.04 5.02 -0.63
CA VAL A 148 -4.47 6.36 -0.81
C VAL A 148 -4.47 7.08 0.54
N TRP A 149 -3.29 7.52 0.95
CA TRP A 149 -3.07 8.23 2.20
C TRP A 149 -2.60 9.66 1.92
N MET A 150 -3.20 10.62 2.63
CA MET A 150 -2.79 12.03 2.62
C MET A 150 -1.66 12.25 3.62
N ILE A 151 -0.68 13.09 3.25
CA ILE A 151 0.40 13.55 4.11
C ILE A 151 0.03 14.90 4.73
N ASP A 152 -0.06 14.92 6.07
CA ASP A 152 -0.54 16.01 6.89
C ASP A 152 -1.92 16.54 6.52
N ARG A 153 -2.49 17.37 7.40
CA ARG A 153 -3.85 17.89 7.24
C ARG A 153 -3.85 19.04 6.23
N ARG A 154 -3.80 18.72 4.95
CA ARG A 154 -4.03 19.69 3.86
C ARG A 154 -5.52 19.72 3.50
N ASN A 155 -6.01 20.86 3.02
CA ASN A 155 -7.39 20.98 2.56
C ASN A 155 -7.65 19.93 1.45
N PRO A 156 -8.59 18.98 1.62
CA PRO A 156 -8.87 17.96 0.61
C PRO A 156 -9.22 18.54 -0.76
N ARG A 157 -9.80 19.75 -0.80
CA ARG A 157 -10.10 20.46 -2.05
C ARG A 157 -8.85 20.95 -2.79
N ALA A 158 -7.76 21.23 -2.07
CA ALA A 158 -6.48 21.59 -2.69
C ALA A 158 -5.75 20.39 -3.33
N ILE A 159 -6.29 19.18 -3.15
CA ILE A 159 -5.70 17.93 -3.61
C ILE A 159 -6.35 17.46 -4.92
N GLN A 160 -7.48 18.01 -5.36
CA GLN A 160 -8.23 17.50 -6.53
C GLN A 160 -7.45 17.46 -7.87
N PRO A 161 -6.46 18.33 -8.16
CA PRO A 161 -5.59 18.15 -9.32
C PRO A 161 -4.49 17.09 -9.09
N ARG A 162 -4.02 16.94 -7.85
CA ARG A 162 -2.88 16.06 -7.48
C ARG A 162 -3.28 14.65 -7.05
N MET A 163 -4.55 14.43 -6.69
CA MET A 163 -5.06 13.10 -6.38
C MET A 163 -4.97 12.17 -7.58
N ARG A 164 -5.12 12.70 -8.80
CA ARG A 164 -4.82 11.97 -10.05
C ARG A 164 -3.38 11.46 -10.13
N VAL A 165 -2.43 12.12 -9.46
CA VAL A 165 -1.04 11.65 -9.40
C VAL A 165 -0.92 10.47 -8.44
N CYS A 166 -1.69 10.46 -7.35
CA CYS A 166 -1.74 9.39 -6.36
C CYS A 166 -2.88 8.37 -6.59
N LEU A 167 -3.53 8.35 -7.75
CA LEU A 167 -4.49 7.28 -8.08
C LEU A 167 -3.77 6.31 -9.02
N PRO A 168 -3.68 5.01 -8.67
CA PRO A 168 -3.12 4.01 -9.57
C PRO A 168 -3.78 4.13 -10.95
N ARG A 169 -3.00 3.96 -12.04
CA ARG A 169 -3.57 3.99 -13.41
C ARG A 169 -4.65 2.92 -13.61
N SER A 170 -4.63 1.84 -12.85
CA SER A 170 -5.68 0.81 -12.81
C SER A 170 -6.99 1.26 -12.14
N CYS A 171 -6.99 2.42 -11.47
CA CYS A 171 -8.15 3.00 -10.79
C CYS A 171 -8.65 4.29 -11.48
N GLN A 172 -8.10 4.67 -12.63
CA GLN A 172 -8.54 5.79 -13.48
C GLN A 172 -9.21 5.26 -14.73
#